data_AF-A0A0F9HY77-F1
#
_entry.id   AF-A0A0F9HY77-F1
#
_cell.length_a   1.000
_cell.length_b   1.000
_cell.length_c   1.000
_cell.angle_alpha   90.00
_cell.angle_beta   90.00
_cell.angle_gamma   90.00
#
_symmetry.space_group_name_H-M   'P 1'
#
loop_
_entity.id
_entity.type
_entity.pdbx_description
1 polymer ?
#
loop_
_entity_poly.entity_id
_entity_poly.type
_entity_poly.pdbx_seq_one_letter_code
_entity_poly.pdbx_strand_id
1 'polypeptide(L)'
;VGQSPLREFIAILESWEAETREVAADNPGDTPRKYQVITFNFKDLEVIESTEPYAFPIAVLSIGYAPPTVSRGNTRWDALASSIRKLTPDPDLDLLVGKRQTWAMQPATLRQALTEEDGTPKLDGRLKALWGDVEADCWQVKEIEGLGSTEESDAEFMDFLVDQADGKLAKDWYEALLGDRRVTQGRGDIVTAITERKLLDTLVTAGKLTQDAEGILHKA
;
A
#
# COMPACT_ATOMS: atom_id res chain seq x y z
N VAL A 1 3.37 6.44 18.47
CA VAL A 1 3.86 6.97 17.18
C VAL A 1 3.50 8.43 17.17
N GLY A 2 4.47 9.34 17.15
CA GLY A 2 4.18 10.77 17.06
C GLY A 2 3.47 11.02 15.74
N GLN A 3 2.17 11.28 15.78
CA GLN A 3 1.44 11.68 14.59
C GLN A 3 1.88 13.11 14.28
N SER A 4 2.62 13.27 13.18
CA SER A 4 2.80 14.58 12.57
C SER A 4 1.42 15.15 12.23
N PRO A 5 1.17 16.46 12.41
CA PRO A 5 -0.10 17.08 12.01
C PRO A 5 -0.27 17.11 10.48
N LEU A 6 0.79 16.82 9.72
CA LEU A 6 0.76 16.72 8.27
C LEU A 6 -0.20 15.61 7.82
N ARG A 7 -1.02 15.92 6.81
CA ARG A 7 -1.87 14.96 6.09
C ARG A 7 -1.46 14.80 4.63
N GLU A 8 -0.95 15.85 4.01
CA GLU A 8 -0.37 15.80 2.66
C GLU A 8 0.79 16.80 2.57
N PHE A 9 1.89 16.38 1.95
CA PHE A 9 3.04 17.24 1.74
C PHE A 9 3.86 16.80 0.51
N ILE A 10 4.63 17.73 -0.03
CA ILE A 10 5.67 17.47 -1.02
C ILE A 10 7.01 17.70 -0.36
N ALA A 11 7.96 16.78 -0.54
CA ALA A 11 9.32 16.96 -0.03
C ALA A 11 10.33 16.13 -0.82
N ILE A 12 11.61 16.42 -0.61
CA ILE A 12 12.71 15.60 -1.13
C ILE A 12 13.13 14.61 -0.03
N LEU A 13 13.13 13.32 -0.35
CA LEU A 13 13.67 12.30 0.56
C LEU A 13 15.20 12.45 0.61
N GLU A 14 15.74 12.86 1.76
CA GLU A 14 17.18 13.04 1.93
C GLU A 14 17.89 11.73 2.26
N SER A 15 17.30 10.95 3.17
CA SER A 15 17.84 9.66 3.57
C SER A 15 16.74 8.80 4.20
N TRP A 16 16.99 7.50 4.27
CA TRP A 16 16.21 6.59 5.08
C TRP A 16 17.14 5.73 5.94
N GLU A 17 16.66 5.33 7.11
CA GLU A 17 17.41 4.50 8.05
C GLU A 17 16.52 3.37 8.57
N ALA A 18 17.08 2.15 8.63
CA ALA A 18 16.43 1.02 9.26
C ALA A 18 17.03 0.77 10.66
N GLU A 19 16.21 0.94 11.69
CA GLU A 19 16.59 0.67 13.08
C GLU A 19 15.91 -0.62 13.56
N THR A 20 16.65 -1.51 14.21
CA THR A 20 16.06 -2.65 14.94
C THR A 20 15.79 -2.23 16.38
N ARG A 21 14.52 -2.24 16.77
CA ARG A 21 14.07 -1.97 18.14
C ARG A 21 13.63 -3.25 18.82
N GLU A 22 13.74 -3.27 20.15
CA GLU A 22 13.32 -4.39 20.97
C GLU A 22 12.19 -3.93 21.90
N VAL A 23 11.07 -4.66 21.89
CA VAL A 23 10.05 -4.53 22.94
C VAL A 23 10.31 -5.62 23.97
N ALA A 24 10.34 -5.22 25.24
CA ALA A 24 10.38 -6.16 26.35
C ALA A 24 9.25 -7.19 26.20
N ALA A 25 9.54 -8.46 26.46
CA ALA A 25 8.54 -9.49 26.32
C ALA A 25 7.42 -9.32 27.36
N ASP A 26 6.20 -9.68 26.96
CA ASP A 26 5.01 -9.57 27.81
C ASP A 26 5.10 -10.43 29.07
N ASN A 27 5.93 -11.50 29.06
CA ASN A 27 6.13 -12.40 30.20
C ASN A 27 7.61 -12.48 30.64
N PRO A 28 7.89 -12.65 31.94
CA PRO A 28 9.24 -12.89 32.44
C PRO A 28 9.81 -14.20 31.86
N GLY A 29 10.92 -14.12 31.12
CA GLY A 29 11.62 -15.28 30.53
C GLY A 29 11.41 -15.46 29.03
N ASP A 30 10.48 -14.73 28.41
CA ASP A 30 10.32 -14.73 26.96
C ASP A 30 11.40 -13.87 26.28
N THR A 31 11.79 -14.24 25.05
CA THR A 31 12.75 -13.47 24.28
C THR A 31 12.14 -12.13 23.85
N PRO A 32 12.84 -10.99 24.01
CA PRO A 32 12.35 -9.68 23.55
C PRO A 32 11.93 -9.73 22.08
N ARG A 33 10.78 -9.14 21.77
CA ARG A 33 10.32 -9.07 20.38
C ARG A 33 11.12 -7.99 19.67
N LYS A 34 11.90 -8.40 18.67
CA LYS A 34 12.59 -7.47 17.78
C LYS A 34 11.64 -7.05 16.66
N TYR A 35 11.59 -5.76 16.39
CA TYR A 35 10.88 -5.19 15.25
C TYR A 35 11.78 -4.16 14.58
N GLN A 36 11.59 -3.96 13.29
CA GLN A 36 12.35 -2.95 12.55
C GLN A 36 11.47 -1.72 12.38
N VAL A 37 12.10 -0.55 12.36
CA VAL A 37 11.46 0.73 12.08
C VAL A 37 12.27 1.40 10.99
N ILE A 38 11.60 1.77 9.91
CA ILE A 38 12.19 2.55 8.82
C ILE A 38 11.83 4.00 9.07
N THR A 39 12.85 4.84 9.17
CA THR A 39 12.72 6.28 9.35
C THR A 39 13.09 6.99 8.06
N PHE A 40 12.20 7.82 7.54
CA PHE A 40 12.39 8.64 6.36
C PHE A 40 12.64 10.08 6.78
N ASN A 41 13.76 10.64 6.33
CA ASN A 41 14.15 12.03 6.59
C ASN A 41 13.91 12.87 5.34
N PHE A 42 13.10 13.92 5.47
CA PHE A 42 12.74 14.79 4.36
C PHE A 42 13.33 16.19 4.51
N LYS A 43 13.64 16.81 3.38
CA LYS A 43 13.99 18.23 3.26
C LYS A 43 13.17 18.92 2.19
N ASP A 44 13.24 20.24 2.16
CA ASP A 44 12.47 21.07 1.22
C ASP A 44 10.97 20.76 1.29
N LEU A 45 10.42 20.82 2.50
CA LEU A 45 9.05 20.39 2.76
C LEU A 45 8.04 21.51 2.47
N GLU A 46 7.10 21.19 1.59
CA GLU A 46 5.93 21.99 1.23
C GLU A 46 4.68 21.31 1.80
N VAL A 47 4.03 21.96 2.77
CA VAL A 47 2.81 21.44 3.40
C VAL A 47 1.62 21.74 2.49
N ILE A 48 0.87 20.71 2.11
CA ILE A 48 -0.39 20.83 1.35
C ILE A 48 -1.58 20.82 2.32
N GLU A 49 -1.65 19.80 3.18
CA GLU A 49 -2.73 19.63 4.15
C GLU A 49 -2.16 19.29 5.53
N SER A 50 -2.69 19.90 6.58
CA SER A 50 -2.33 19.65 7.97
C SER A 50 -3.55 19.84 8.87
N THR A 51 -3.66 19.06 9.95
CA THR A 51 -4.72 19.20 10.96
C THR A 51 -4.54 20.44 11.83
N GLU A 52 -3.32 20.95 11.94
CA GLU A 52 -2.97 22.13 12.74
C GLU A 52 -1.98 23.04 11.98
N PRO A 53 -1.96 24.36 12.25
CA PRO A 53 -0.99 25.26 11.64
C PRO A 53 0.46 24.83 11.95
N TYR A 54 1.25 24.57 10.91
CA TYR A 54 2.60 24.00 11.05
C TYR A 54 3.66 25.04 10.69
N ALA A 55 4.20 25.73 11.70
CA ALA A 55 5.06 26.91 11.51
C ALA A 55 6.51 26.59 11.07
N PHE A 56 7.00 25.38 11.34
CA PHE A 56 8.35 24.94 10.96
C PHE A 56 8.29 23.52 10.41
N PRO A 57 8.07 23.37 9.09
CA PRO A 57 7.88 22.07 8.50
C PRO A 57 9.14 21.21 8.50
N ILE A 58 9.21 20.23 9.40
CA ILE A 58 10.16 19.12 9.34
C ILE A 58 9.33 17.84 9.31
N ALA A 59 9.50 17.00 8.30
CA ALA A 59 8.92 15.66 8.29
C ALA A 59 9.99 14.62 8.55
N VAL A 60 9.79 13.88 9.64
CA VAL A 60 10.44 12.61 9.90
C VAL A 60 9.33 11.60 10.06
N LEU A 61 9.28 10.60 9.17
CA LEU A 61 8.26 9.56 9.20
C LEU A 61 8.88 8.25 9.65
N SER A 62 8.39 7.68 10.75
CA SER A 62 8.82 6.37 11.24
C SER A 62 7.72 5.34 11.04
N ILE A 63 7.99 4.31 10.23
CA ILE A 63 7.05 3.24 9.91
C ILE A 63 7.63 1.91 10.38
N GLY A 64 6.84 1.18 11.16
CA GLY A 64 7.21 -0.17 11.60
C GLY A 64 7.28 -1.13 10.41
N TYR A 65 8.41 -1.79 10.26
CA TYR A 65 8.67 -2.81 9.26
C TYR A 65 8.61 -4.21 9.90
N ALA A 66 7.80 -5.06 9.29
CA ALA A 66 7.78 -6.48 9.57
C ALA A 66 8.27 -7.21 8.31
N PRO A 67 9.37 -7.99 8.38
CA PRO A 67 9.83 -8.73 7.22
C PRO A 67 8.76 -9.73 6.75
N PRO A 68 8.73 -10.09 5.45
CA PRO A 68 7.68 -10.95 4.89
C PRO A 68 7.49 -12.29 5.62
N THR A 69 8.56 -12.83 6.22
CA THR A 69 8.53 -14.09 6.99
C THR A 69 7.75 -14.00 8.30
N VAL A 70 7.55 -12.80 8.84
CA VAL A 70 6.81 -12.56 10.09
C VAL A 70 5.62 -11.63 9.92
N SER A 71 5.53 -10.93 8.79
CA SER A 71 4.37 -10.10 8.45
C SER A 71 3.13 -10.97 8.33
N ARG A 72 2.04 -10.50 8.93
CA ARG A 72 0.70 -11.10 8.77
C ARG A 72 -0.13 -10.40 7.69
N GLY A 73 0.52 -9.56 6.88
CA GLY A 73 -0.13 -8.68 5.90
C GLY A 73 -0.86 -7.50 6.53
N ASN A 74 -1.38 -6.61 5.67
CA ASN A 74 -2.17 -5.43 6.05
C ASN A 74 -1.45 -4.54 7.09
N THR A 75 -0.13 -4.37 6.99
CA THR A 75 0.62 -3.45 7.84
C THR A 75 0.73 -2.06 7.21
N ARG A 76 1.08 -1.04 8.01
CA ARG A 76 1.38 0.31 7.47
C ARG A 76 2.51 0.28 6.44
N TRP A 77 3.47 -0.62 6.65
CA TRP A 77 4.53 -0.86 5.68
C TRP A 77 3.99 -1.45 4.38
N ASP A 78 3.07 -2.42 4.44
CA ASP A 78 2.51 -3.04 3.24
C ASP A 78 1.73 -2.01 2.40
N ALA A 79 1.00 -1.10 3.04
CA ALA A 79 0.31 0.00 2.36
C ALA A 79 1.30 0.94 1.64
N LEU A 80 2.35 1.39 2.35
CA LEU A 80 3.40 2.22 1.76
C LEU A 80 4.10 1.49 0.59
N ALA A 81 4.57 0.26 0.83
CA ALA A 81 5.28 -0.53 -0.17
C ALA A 81 4.41 -0.83 -1.39
N SER A 82 3.09 -1.03 -1.20
CA SER A 82 2.14 -1.16 -2.29
C SER A 82 2.10 0.09 -3.15
N SER A 83 2.00 1.29 -2.55
CA SER A 83 2.01 2.55 -3.30
C SER A 83 3.29 2.75 -4.13
N ILE A 84 4.46 2.38 -3.58
CA ILE A 84 5.74 2.46 -4.31
C ILE A 84 5.82 1.44 -5.44
N ARG A 85 5.33 0.21 -5.23
CA ARG A 85 5.25 -0.82 -6.28
C ARG A 85 4.35 -0.42 -7.46
N LYS A 86 3.44 0.53 -7.26
CA LYS A 86 2.69 1.10 -8.38
C LYS A 86 3.59 1.90 -9.32
N LEU A 87 4.59 2.56 -8.78
CA LEU A 87 5.46 3.46 -9.52
C LEU A 87 6.71 2.77 -10.10
N THR A 88 7.11 1.64 -9.52
CA THR A 88 8.25 0.86 -10.03
C THR A 88 8.04 -0.65 -9.81
N PRO A 89 8.35 -1.50 -10.81
CA PRO A 89 8.24 -2.96 -10.68
C PRO A 89 9.30 -3.56 -9.75
N ASP A 90 10.45 -2.91 -9.59
CA ASP A 90 11.48 -3.26 -8.59
C ASP A 90 11.56 -2.12 -7.56
N PRO A 91 10.76 -2.18 -6.49
CA PRO A 91 10.75 -1.16 -5.46
C PRO A 91 12.01 -1.26 -4.60
N ASP A 92 12.93 -0.33 -4.81
CA ASP A 92 14.07 -0.08 -3.92
C ASP A 92 13.94 1.32 -3.32
N LEU A 93 14.08 1.42 -2.00
CA LEU A 93 14.01 2.70 -1.28
C LEU A 93 15.14 3.64 -1.70
N ASP A 94 16.29 3.09 -2.11
CA ASP A 94 17.43 3.90 -2.56
C ASP A 94 17.10 4.66 -3.86
N LEU A 95 16.19 4.15 -4.68
CA LEU A 95 15.70 4.85 -5.87
C LEU A 95 14.90 6.10 -5.53
N LEU A 96 14.37 6.19 -4.31
CA LEU A 96 13.56 7.31 -3.84
C LEU A 96 14.41 8.46 -3.33
N VAL A 97 15.63 8.18 -2.90
CA VAL A 97 16.53 9.17 -2.28
C VAL A 97 16.91 10.25 -3.30
N GLY A 98 16.83 11.51 -2.87
CA GLY A 98 17.13 12.70 -3.66
C GLY A 98 16.01 13.16 -4.60
N LYS A 99 14.90 12.42 -4.70
CA LYS A 99 13.76 12.78 -5.55
C LYS A 99 12.72 13.60 -4.79
N ARG A 100 12.05 14.53 -5.48
CA ARG A 100 10.83 15.18 -4.98
C ARG A 100 9.67 14.18 -5.00
N GLN A 101 8.91 14.11 -3.91
CA GLN A 101 7.85 13.12 -3.70
C GLN A 101 6.65 13.76 -3.03
N THR A 102 5.46 13.33 -3.42
CA THR A 102 4.20 13.71 -2.80
C THR A 102 3.72 12.56 -1.91
N TRP A 103 3.56 12.85 -0.63
CA TRP A 103 3.12 11.89 0.39
C TRP A 103 1.78 12.33 0.96
N ALA A 104 0.86 11.39 1.14
CA ALA A 104 -0.45 11.65 1.71
C ALA A 104 -0.90 10.55 2.67
N MET A 105 -1.68 10.94 3.67
CA MET A 105 -2.44 10.03 4.52
C MET A 105 -3.67 9.55 3.74
N GLN A 106 -3.66 8.29 3.34
CA GLN A 106 -4.73 7.67 2.57
C GLN A 106 -5.32 6.47 3.33
N PRO A 107 -6.63 6.20 3.17
CA PRO A 107 -7.27 5.06 3.80
C PRO A 107 -6.63 3.76 3.30
N ALA A 108 -6.33 2.85 4.23
CA ALA A 108 -5.91 1.49 3.93
C ALA A 108 -6.49 0.51 4.94
N THR A 109 -6.66 -0.74 4.50
CA THR A 109 -7.03 -1.84 5.39
C THR A 109 -5.82 -2.27 6.19
N LEU A 110 -5.85 -1.99 7.50
CA LEU A 110 -4.76 -2.29 8.41
C LEU A 110 -5.18 -3.33 9.44
N ARG A 111 -4.30 -4.29 9.72
CA ARG A 111 -4.49 -5.25 10.80
C ARG A 111 -4.15 -4.60 12.14
N GLN A 112 -5.16 -4.31 12.94
CA GLN A 112 -5.01 -3.66 14.24
C GLN A 112 -5.78 -4.40 15.33
N ALA A 113 -5.46 -4.09 16.60
CA ALA A 113 -6.27 -4.55 17.72
C ALA A 113 -7.64 -3.89 17.61
N LEU A 114 -8.70 -4.70 17.57
CA LEU A 114 -10.07 -4.21 17.54
C LEU A 114 -10.37 -3.51 18.86
N THR A 115 -11.02 -2.36 18.79
CA THR A 115 -11.47 -1.62 19.96
C THR A 115 -12.99 -1.67 20.10
N GLU A 116 -13.47 -1.51 21.33
CA GLU A 116 -14.87 -1.22 21.65
C GLU A 116 -15.19 0.26 21.39
N GLU A 117 -16.45 0.67 21.55
CA GLU A 117 -16.89 2.07 21.32
C GLU A 117 -16.20 3.07 22.25
N ASP A 118 -15.74 2.62 23.41
CA ASP A 118 -15.00 3.43 24.39
C ASP A 118 -13.48 3.49 24.12
N GLY A 119 -13.01 2.88 23.03
CA GLY A 119 -11.60 2.82 22.66
C GLY A 119 -10.80 1.75 23.40
N THR A 120 -11.42 0.93 24.25
CA THR A 120 -10.72 -0.18 24.91
C THR A 120 -10.50 -1.36 23.97
N PRO A 121 -9.40 -2.13 24.06
CA PRO A 121 -9.17 -3.28 23.19
C PRO A 121 -10.20 -4.39 23.46
N LYS A 122 -10.90 -4.84 22.42
CA LYS A 122 -11.70 -6.08 22.47
C LYS A 122 -10.79 -7.24 22.81
N LEU A 123 -11.13 -7.99 23.85
CA LEU A 123 -10.37 -9.15 24.27
C LEU A 123 -11.03 -10.44 23.77
N ASP A 124 -10.21 -11.44 23.43
CA ASP A 124 -10.67 -12.80 23.16
C ASP A 124 -11.02 -13.54 24.47
N GLY A 125 -11.54 -14.77 24.35
CA GLY A 125 -11.85 -15.62 25.51
C GLY A 125 -10.63 -16.02 26.37
N ARG A 126 -9.43 -15.56 26.03
CA ARG A 126 -8.17 -15.75 26.75
C ARG A 126 -7.56 -14.42 27.23
N LEU A 127 -8.35 -13.35 27.26
CA LEU A 127 -7.94 -12.00 27.69
C LEU A 127 -6.83 -11.38 26.82
N LYS A 128 -6.69 -11.81 25.56
CA LYS A 128 -5.74 -11.20 24.59
C LYS A 128 -6.49 -10.29 23.63
N ALA A 129 -5.85 -9.20 23.21
CA ALA A 129 -6.42 -8.32 22.21
C ALA A 129 -6.82 -9.10 20.95
N LEU A 130 -8.08 -8.94 20.54
CA LEU A 130 -8.62 -9.48 19.30
C LEU A 130 -8.11 -8.61 18.15
N TRP A 131 -7.51 -9.24 17.15
CA TRP A 131 -6.96 -8.54 15.98
C TRP A 131 -7.89 -8.72 14.79
N GLY A 132 -8.16 -7.62 14.08
CA GLY A 132 -8.97 -7.61 12.88
C GLY A 132 -8.44 -6.61 11.86
N ASP A 133 -8.98 -6.70 10.65
CA ASP A 133 -8.69 -5.76 9.57
C ASP A 133 -9.66 -4.59 9.69
N VAL A 134 -9.12 -3.37 9.82
CA VAL A 134 -9.88 -2.12 9.98
C VAL A 134 -9.38 -1.08 8.99
N GLU A 135 -10.27 -0.25 8.47
CA GLU A 135 -9.87 0.90 7.66
C GLU A 135 -9.24 1.97 8.56
N ALA A 136 -8.05 2.42 8.19
CA ALA A 136 -7.35 3.49 8.88
C ALA A 136 -6.42 4.23 7.92
N ASP A 137 -6.26 5.53 8.16
CA ASP A 137 -5.34 6.35 7.37
C ASP A 137 -3.88 5.95 7.63
N CYS A 138 -3.10 5.86 6.56
CA CYS A 138 -1.66 5.66 6.62
C CYS A 138 -0.94 6.37 5.48
N TRP A 139 0.35 6.61 5.70
CA TRP A 139 1.20 7.26 4.70
C TRP A 139 1.38 6.38 3.47
N GLN A 140 1.04 6.95 2.32
CA GLN A 140 1.24 6.38 1.00
C GLN A 140 1.89 7.43 0.10
N VAL A 141 2.63 6.97 -0.90
CA VAL A 141 3.24 7.85 -1.91
C VAL A 141 2.25 8.05 -3.05
N LYS A 142 1.97 9.31 -3.40
CA LYS A 142 1.12 9.68 -4.54
C LYS A 142 1.93 9.89 -5.81
N GLU A 143 3.11 10.47 -5.70
CA GLU A 143 3.91 10.84 -6.86
C GLU A 143 5.39 10.86 -6.50
N ILE A 144 6.22 10.45 -7.47
CA ILE A 144 7.68 10.52 -7.36
C ILE A 144 8.24 11.10 -8.65
N GLU A 145 9.10 12.11 -8.51
CA GLU A 145 9.79 12.75 -9.62
C GLU A 145 10.56 11.72 -10.48
N GLY A 146 10.19 11.67 -11.76
CA GLY A 146 10.77 10.75 -12.75
C GLY A 146 10.20 9.32 -12.72
N LEU A 147 9.26 9.01 -11.82
CA LEU A 147 8.49 7.75 -11.84
C LEU A 147 6.99 7.98 -12.10
N GLY A 148 6.52 9.23 -12.02
CA GLY A 148 5.12 9.61 -12.26
C GLY A 148 4.26 9.50 -11.01
N SER A 149 2.93 9.54 -11.22
CA SER A 149 1.93 9.45 -10.15
C SER A 149 1.27 8.06 -10.07
N THR A 150 0.77 7.72 -8.88
CA THR A 150 0.06 6.46 -8.66
C THR A 150 -1.29 6.44 -9.36
N GLU A 151 -1.91 7.60 -9.55
CA GLU A 151 -3.15 7.76 -10.30
C GLU A 151 -2.92 7.49 -11.80
N GLU A 152 -1.89 8.09 -12.40
CA GLU A 152 -1.52 7.80 -13.79
C GLU A 152 -1.14 6.33 -13.97
N SER A 153 -0.32 5.78 -13.07
CA SER A 153 0.04 4.35 -13.09
C SER A 153 -1.18 3.44 -13.01
N ASP A 154 -2.16 3.75 -12.17
CA ASP A 154 -3.40 2.98 -12.07
C ASP A 154 -4.23 3.12 -13.37
N ALA A 155 -4.32 4.30 -13.97
CA ALA A 155 -5.01 4.51 -15.24
C ALA A 155 -4.35 3.74 -16.39
N GLU A 156 -3.03 3.85 -16.55
CA GLU A 156 -2.25 3.12 -17.55
C GLU A 156 -2.37 1.59 -17.36
N PHE A 157 -2.38 1.14 -16.10
CA PHE A 157 -2.55 -0.27 -15.79
C PHE A 157 -3.95 -0.76 -16.16
N MET A 158 -4.99 0.03 -15.93
CA MET A 158 -6.35 -0.30 -16.35
C MET A 158 -6.48 -0.38 -17.87
N ASP A 159 -5.86 0.55 -18.61
CA ASP A 159 -5.81 0.49 -20.07
C ASP A 159 -5.06 -0.75 -20.54
N PHE A 160 -3.94 -1.10 -19.91
CA PHE A 160 -3.22 -2.34 -20.17
C PHE A 160 -4.10 -3.58 -19.97
N LEU A 161 -4.88 -3.66 -18.89
CA LEU A 161 -5.76 -4.80 -18.64
C LEU A 161 -6.80 -4.98 -19.76
N VAL A 162 -7.38 -3.86 -20.20
CA VAL A 162 -8.41 -3.82 -21.25
C VAL A 162 -7.81 -4.16 -22.61
N ASP A 163 -6.70 -3.53 -22.97
CA ASP A 163 -6.01 -3.77 -24.24
C ASP A 163 -5.54 -5.23 -24.35
N GLN A 164 -5.14 -5.82 -23.22
CA GLN A 164 -4.72 -7.22 -23.19
C GLN A 164 -5.88 -8.23 -23.26
N ALA A 165 -7.09 -7.80 -22.90
CA ALA A 165 -8.28 -8.63 -23.00
C ALA A 165 -8.81 -8.72 -24.43
N ASP A 166 -8.62 -7.67 -25.22
CA ASP A 166 -9.20 -7.54 -26.55
C ASP A 166 -8.82 -8.71 -27.47
N GLY A 167 -9.84 -9.35 -28.05
CA GLY A 167 -9.69 -10.50 -28.94
C GLY A 167 -9.38 -11.84 -28.25
N LYS A 168 -9.47 -11.93 -26.91
CA LYS A 168 -9.19 -13.18 -26.17
C LYS A 168 -10.41 -13.75 -25.47
N LEU A 169 -10.38 -15.06 -25.25
CA LEU A 169 -11.29 -15.69 -24.30
C LEU A 169 -10.86 -15.34 -22.87
N ALA A 170 -11.84 -15.26 -21.96
CA ALA A 170 -11.59 -14.94 -20.55
C ALA A 170 -10.54 -15.83 -19.89
N LYS A 171 -10.51 -17.12 -20.24
CA LYS A 171 -9.51 -18.08 -19.72
C LYS A 171 -8.09 -17.70 -20.15
N ASP A 172 -7.90 -17.45 -21.44
CA ASP A 172 -6.58 -17.14 -22.01
C ASP A 172 -6.07 -15.78 -21.53
N TRP A 173 -7.00 -14.83 -21.34
CA TRP A 173 -6.69 -13.54 -20.73
C TRP A 173 -6.19 -13.69 -19.29
N TYR A 174 -6.90 -14.43 -18.43
CA TYR A 174 -6.45 -14.67 -17.05
C TYR A 174 -5.10 -15.40 -16.98
N GLU A 175 -4.88 -16.42 -17.81
CA GLU A 175 -3.59 -17.11 -17.88
C GLU A 175 -2.46 -16.16 -18.30
N ALA A 176 -2.69 -15.29 -19.28
CA ALA A 176 -1.72 -14.28 -19.70
C ALA A 176 -1.41 -13.26 -18.60
N LEU A 177 -2.42 -12.81 -17.84
CA LEU A 177 -2.22 -11.85 -16.74
C LEU A 177 -1.40 -12.46 -15.59
N LEU A 178 -1.63 -13.72 -15.24
CA LEU A 178 -0.85 -14.40 -14.21
C LEU A 178 0.61 -14.66 -14.62
N GLY A 179 0.91 -14.59 -15.91
CA GLY A 179 2.28 -14.62 -16.44
C GLY A 179 2.98 -13.25 -16.45
N ASP A 180 2.25 -12.14 -16.28
CA ASP A 180 2.81 -10.79 -16.35
C ASP A 180 3.34 -10.32 -15.00
N ARG A 181 4.57 -9.79 -15.00
CA ARG A 181 5.24 -9.29 -13.79
C ARG A 181 4.56 -8.05 -13.21
N ARG A 182 3.94 -7.21 -14.06
CA ARG A 182 3.20 -6.01 -13.63
C ARG A 182 2.01 -6.37 -12.75
N VAL A 183 1.37 -7.50 -13.05
CA VAL A 183 0.25 -8.05 -12.27
C VAL A 183 0.77 -8.72 -11.00
N THR A 184 1.70 -9.66 -11.15
CA THR A 184 2.13 -10.55 -10.07
C THR A 184 3.03 -9.90 -9.01
N GLN A 185 3.78 -8.85 -9.34
CA GLN A 185 4.73 -8.21 -8.42
C GLN A 185 4.22 -6.88 -7.84
N GLY A 186 3.22 -6.25 -8.46
CA GLY A 186 2.83 -4.87 -8.12
C GLY A 186 1.37 -4.65 -7.69
N ARG A 187 0.48 -5.65 -7.83
CA ARG A 187 -0.98 -5.48 -7.63
C ARG A 187 -1.62 -6.75 -7.03
N GLY A 188 -1.39 -7.00 -5.74
CA GLY A 188 -1.89 -8.21 -5.06
C GLY A 188 -3.43 -8.30 -4.97
N ASP A 189 -4.09 -7.16 -4.93
CA ASP A 189 -5.53 -6.99 -5.07
C ASP A 189 -6.03 -7.50 -6.43
N ILE A 190 -5.32 -7.17 -7.52
CA ILE A 190 -5.65 -7.64 -8.88
C ILE A 190 -5.40 -9.14 -9.01
N VAL A 191 -4.31 -9.66 -8.45
CA VAL A 191 -4.05 -11.11 -8.40
C VAL A 191 -5.18 -11.85 -7.66
N THR A 192 -5.65 -11.27 -6.56
CA THR A 192 -6.79 -11.81 -5.80
C THR A 192 -8.06 -11.78 -6.64
N ALA A 193 -8.36 -10.65 -7.30
CA ALA A 193 -9.52 -10.50 -8.18
C ALA A 193 -9.50 -11.46 -9.38
N ILE A 194 -8.32 -11.75 -9.95
CA ILE A 194 -8.12 -12.77 -10.99
C ILE A 194 -8.41 -14.16 -10.43
N THR A 195 -7.84 -14.50 -9.27
CA THR A 195 -8.00 -15.81 -8.64
C THR A 195 -9.45 -16.08 -8.25
N GLU A 196 -10.16 -15.05 -7.79
CA GLU A 196 -11.59 -15.09 -7.47
C GLU A 196 -12.50 -14.95 -8.71
N ARG A 197 -11.93 -14.75 -9.90
CA ARG A 197 -12.62 -14.52 -11.18
C ARG A 197 -13.56 -13.31 -11.20
N LYS A 198 -13.35 -12.35 -10.30
CA LYS A 198 -14.17 -11.13 -10.18
C LYS A 198 -13.70 -9.98 -11.07
N LEU A 199 -12.45 -10.02 -11.54
CA LEU A 199 -11.87 -8.93 -12.31
C LEU A 199 -12.64 -8.69 -13.62
N LEU A 200 -12.96 -9.75 -14.36
CA LEU A 200 -13.73 -9.64 -15.60
C LEU A 200 -15.10 -8.99 -15.35
N ASP A 201 -15.86 -9.51 -14.40
CA ASP A 201 -17.20 -8.99 -14.06
C ASP A 201 -17.13 -7.51 -13.67
N THR A 202 -16.07 -7.11 -12.97
CA THR A 202 -15.82 -5.71 -12.61
C THR A 202 -15.59 -4.85 -13.84
N LEU A 203 -14.74 -5.27 -14.79
CA LEU A 203 -14.46 -4.52 -16.02
C LEU A 203 -15.66 -4.44 -16.96
N VAL A 204 -16.46 -5.50 -17.04
CA VAL A 204 -17.71 -5.51 -17.83
C VAL A 204 -18.75 -4.60 -17.21
N THR A 205 -18.93 -4.68 -15.88
CA THR A 205 -19.86 -3.80 -15.14
C THR A 205 -19.44 -2.34 -15.23
N ALA A 206 -18.14 -2.06 -15.23
CA ALA A 206 -17.59 -0.72 -15.43
C ALA A 206 -17.68 -0.23 -16.90
N GLY A 207 -18.19 -1.07 -17.82
CA GLY A 207 -18.30 -0.72 -19.24
C GLY A 207 -16.96 -0.56 -19.95
N LYS A 208 -15.91 -1.22 -19.46
CA LYS A 208 -14.57 -1.20 -20.07
C LYS A 208 -14.34 -2.36 -21.04
N LEU A 209 -15.05 -3.46 -20.83
CA LEU A 209 -15.03 -4.63 -21.69
C LEU A 209 -16.46 -5.05 -22.03
N THR A 210 -16.62 -5.65 -23.20
CA THR A 210 -17.82 -6.38 -23.60
C THR A 210 -17.44 -7.81 -23.96
N GLN A 211 -18.40 -8.72 -23.88
CA GLN A 211 -18.21 -10.11 -24.27
C GLN A 211 -19.22 -10.46 -25.36
N ASP A 212 -18.74 -11.07 -26.44
CA ASP A 212 -19.61 -11.51 -27.52
C ASP A 212 -20.23 -12.89 -27.26
N ALA A 213 -21.02 -13.37 -28.24
CA ALA A 213 -21.70 -14.66 -28.15
C ALA A 213 -20.74 -15.87 -28.15
N GLU A 214 -19.51 -15.70 -28.62
CA GLU A 214 -18.47 -16.73 -28.65
C GLU A 214 -17.60 -16.71 -27.38
N GLY A 215 -17.83 -15.73 -26.50
CA GLY A 215 -17.11 -15.56 -25.24
C GLY A 215 -15.81 -14.76 -25.38
N ILE A 216 -15.57 -14.14 -26.54
CA ILE A 216 -14.41 -13.29 -26.80
C ILE A 216 -14.64 -11.92 -26.19
N LEU A 217 -13.61 -11.41 -25.53
CA LEU A 217 -13.59 -10.10 -24.89
C LEU A 217 -13.23 -9.03 -25.92
N HIS A 218 -13.96 -7.91 -25.88
CA HIS A 218 -13.74 -6.74 -26.73
C HIS A 218 -13.64 -5.49 -25.88
N LYS A 219 -12.72 -4.60 -26.25
CA LYS A 219 -12.68 -3.24 -25.67
C LYS A 219 -13.98 -2.50 -25.99
N ALA A 220 -14.58 -1.88 -24.97
CA ALA A 220 -15.82 -1.11 -25.10
C ALA A 220 -15.62 0.24 -25.80
#